data_AF-A0A945UZK9-F1
#
_entry.id   AF-A0A945UZK9-F1
#
_cell.length_a   1.000
_cell.length_b   1.000
_cell.length_c   1.000
_cell.angle_alpha   90.00
_cell.angle_beta   90.00
_cell.angle_gamma   90.00
#
_symmetry.space_group_name_H-M   'P 1'
#
loop_
_entity.id
_entity.type
_entity.pdbx_description
1 polymer ?
#
loop_
_entity_poly.entity_id
_entity_poly.type
_entity_poly.pdbx_seq_one_letter_code
_entity_poly.pdbx_strand_id
1 'polypeptide(L)'
;MGFSIHKVHQYFVGAVDGIDLKSALSNSEIIELNQALDEYGVLVFKNQILTNEQQIEFSKAFGAIEVAVGGNVTKEKDRRLSLEIADVSNLDKDGNIFTRNDRRRMFNLGNRLWHSDSSYRKIPAKCSLLSCHSKPSYGGNTEFAFMPAAYDALDDEIKNEIEELVTEHSLIYSRGLLGFSGFTEDERKVFTPVRQALVRKNQTTGRKSTYLSAHIGTIVDWEMPEARDFIRELTEHATAREFVYTH
;
A
#
# COMPACT_ATOMS: atom_id res chain seq x y z
N MET A 1 -17.50 13.75 -23.35
CA MET A 1 -18.38 13.11 -22.36
C MET A 1 -17.51 12.88 -21.15
N GLY A 2 -17.89 13.43 -19.99
CA GLY A 2 -17.09 13.28 -18.76
C GLY A 2 -17.38 11.95 -18.08
N PHE A 3 -16.44 11.48 -17.28
CA PHE A 3 -16.67 10.39 -16.33
C PHE A 3 -17.40 10.93 -15.09
N SER A 4 -17.85 10.04 -14.21
CA SER A 4 -18.46 10.42 -12.93
C SER A 4 -17.85 9.63 -11.78
N ILE A 5 -17.82 10.23 -10.59
CA ILE A 5 -17.33 9.59 -9.37
C ILE A 5 -18.44 9.62 -8.33
N HIS A 6 -18.74 8.47 -7.74
CA HIS A 6 -19.70 8.39 -6.64
C HIS A 6 -19.08 7.65 -5.45
N LYS A 7 -19.34 8.18 -4.24
CA LYS A 7 -18.81 7.62 -3.00
C LYS A 7 -19.53 6.30 -2.67
N VAL A 8 -18.77 5.25 -2.35
CA VAL A 8 -19.32 3.90 -2.06
C VAL A 8 -19.04 3.41 -0.64
N HIS A 9 -18.29 4.16 0.16
CA HIS A 9 -18.11 3.92 1.58
C HIS A 9 -18.39 5.20 2.39
N GLN A 10 -18.81 5.09 3.65
CA GLN A 10 -19.22 6.25 4.44
C GLN A 10 -18.16 7.36 4.51
N TYR A 11 -16.89 6.98 4.63
CA TYR A 11 -15.75 7.91 4.71
C TYR A 11 -14.99 8.13 3.40
N PHE A 12 -14.96 7.14 2.50
CA PHE A 12 -13.95 7.09 1.44
C PHE A 12 -14.44 6.24 0.24
N VAL A 13 -13.54 5.85 -0.65
CA VAL A 13 -13.79 5.07 -1.87
C VAL A 13 -14.71 5.77 -2.88
N GLY A 14 -14.14 6.20 -4.00
CA GLY A 14 -14.86 6.69 -5.17
C GLY A 14 -14.94 5.62 -6.25
N ALA A 15 -16.14 5.19 -6.63
CA ALA A 15 -16.34 4.38 -7.82
C ALA A 15 -16.41 5.29 -9.05
N VAL A 16 -15.59 4.99 -10.06
CA VAL A 16 -15.43 5.80 -11.26
C VAL A 16 -16.09 5.11 -12.45
N ASP A 17 -17.08 5.77 -13.05
CA ASP A 17 -17.85 5.28 -14.20
C ASP A 17 -17.66 6.17 -15.43
N GLY A 18 -17.70 5.57 -16.61
CA GLY A 18 -17.68 6.29 -17.88
C GLY A 18 -16.29 6.74 -18.35
N ILE A 19 -15.22 6.19 -17.76
CA ILE A 19 -13.82 6.44 -18.17
C ILE A 19 -13.23 5.21 -18.88
N ASP A 20 -12.45 5.45 -19.94
CA ASP A 20 -11.66 4.42 -20.63
C ASP A 20 -10.16 4.62 -20.35
N LEU A 21 -9.59 3.74 -19.53
CA LEU A 21 -8.17 3.83 -19.15
C LEU A 21 -7.21 3.29 -20.21
N LYS A 22 -7.73 2.75 -21.33
CA LYS A 22 -6.91 2.28 -22.46
C LYS A 22 -6.41 3.43 -23.33
N SER A 23 -7.07 4.58 -23.23
CA SER A 23 -6.83 5.78 -24.02
C SER A 23 -6.09 6.83 -23.18
N ALA A 24 -5.36 7.72 -23.84
CA ALA A 24 -4.70 8.83 -23.16
C ALA A 24 -5.75 9.76 -22.51
N LEU A 25 -5.54 10.08 -21.24
CA LEU A 25 -6.40 11.01 -20.51
C LEU A 25 -6.03 12.46 -20.83
N SER A 26 -7.03 13.33 -20.88
CA SER A 26 -6.82 14.77 -20.93
C SER A 26 -6.29 15.29 -19.60
N ASN A 27 -5.60 16.45 -19.64
CA ASN A 27 -5.08 17.09 -18.42
C ASN A 27 -6.19 17.38 -17.38
N SER A 28 -7.40 17.72 -17.83
CA SER A 28 -8.54 17.95 -16.93
C SER A 28 -8.95 16.66 -16.20
N GLU A 29 -9.00 15.53 -16.90
CA GLU A 29 -9.34 14.23 -16.30
C GLU A 29 -8.26 13.81 -15.29
N ILE A 30 -6.98 14.01 -15.63
CA ILE A 30 -5.87 13.72 -14.71
C ILE A 30 -5.96 14.55 -13.42
N ILE A 31 -6.26 15.84 -13.52
CA ILE A 31 -6.44 16.71 -12.36
C ILE A 31 -7.62 16.24 -11.51
N GLU A 32 -8.77 15.96 -12.15
CA GLU A 32 -9.97 15.49 -11.46
C GLU A 32 -9.73 14.16 -10.74
N LEU A 33 -9.03 13.21 -11.36
CA LEU A 33 -8.68 11.93 -10.72
C LEU A 33 -7.70 12.10 -9.55
N ASN A 34 -6.72 13.00 -9.64
CA ASN A 34 -5.80 13.25 -8.52
C ASN A 34 -6.54 13.90 -7.34
N GLN A 35 -7.43 14.88 -7.60
CA GLN A 35 -8.27 15.48 -6.57
C GLN A 35 -9.21 14.44 -5.92
N ALA A 36 -9.80 13.58 -6.74
CA ALA A 36 -10.65 12.50 -6.24
C ALA A 36 -9.85 11.48 -5.41
N LEU A 37 -8.61 11.16 -5.79
CA LEU A 37 -7.76 10.29 -4.99
C LEU A 37 -7.42 10.93 -3.63
N ASP A 38 -7.13 12.23 -3.61
CA ASP A 38 -6.89 12.98 -2.38
C ASP A 38 -8.12 13.01 -1.45
N GLU A 39 -9.32 13.10 -2.03
CA GLU A 39 -10.60 13.13 -1.29
C GLU A 39 -11.05 11.75 -0.82
N TYR A 40 -11.07 10.76 -1.71
CA TYR A 40 -11.63 9.42 -1.47
C TYR A 40 -10.62 8.38 -1.01
N GLY A 41 -9.31 8.65 -1.09
CA GLY A 41 -8.22 7.73 -0.72
C GLY A 41 -8.08 6.47 -1.59
N VAL A 42 -9.16 5.97 -2.17
CA VAL A 42 -9.23 4.80 -3.06
C VAL A 42 -10.19 5.13 -4.20
N LEU A 43 -9.80 4.78 -5.43
CA LEU A 43 -10.67 4.86 -6.60
C LEU A 43 -10.84 3.46 -7.21
N VAL A 44 -12.08 3.11 -7.56
CA VAL A 44 -12.43 1.82 -8.14
C VAL A 44 -12.88 2.02 -9.59
N PHE A 45 -12.17 1.39 -10.52
CA PHE A 45 -12.47 1.42 -11.94
C PHE A 45 -12.91 0.03 -12.39
N LYS A 46 -14.16 -0.11 -12.84
CA LYS A 46 -14.69 -1.41 -13.30
C LYS A 46 -14.42 -1.62 -14.79
N ASN A 47 -14.31 -2.89 -15.17
CA ASN A 47 -14.23 -3.35 -16.58
C ASN A 47 -13.02 -2.80 -17.38
N GLN A 48 -11.90 -2.53 -16.69
CA GLN A 48 -10.66 -2.04 -17.30
C GLN A 48 -9.70 -3.22 -17.54
N ILE A 49 -9.70 -3.77 -18.76
CA ILE A 49 -8.76 -4.81 -19.17
C ILE A 49 -7.57 -4.12 -19.85
N LEU A 50 -6.52 -3.84 -19.09
CA LEU A 50 -5.34 -3.10 -19.54
C LEU A 50 -4.18 -4.03 -19.89
N THR A 51 -3.39 -3.67 -20.90
CA THR A 51 -2.04 -4.22 -21.05
C THR A 51 -1.11 -3.64 -19.99
N ASN A 52 0.08 -4.22 -19.83
CA ASN A 52 1.12 -3.71 -18.95
C ASN A 52 1.50 -2.26 -19.32
N GLU A 53 1.64 -1.99 -20.62
CA GLU A 53 2.00 -0.67 -21.15
C GLU A 53 0.91 0.35 -20.87
N GLN A 54 -0.36 -0.03 -21.01
CA GLN A 54 -1.49 0.83 -20.69
C GLN A 54 -1.59 1.11 -19.19
N GLN A 55 -1.35 0.11 -18.33
CA GLN A 55 -1.29 0.29 -16.88
C GLN A 55 -0.17 1.26 -16.48
N ILE A 56 1.03 1.11 -17.07
CA ILE A 56 2.17 2.00 -16.84
C ILE A 56 1.83 3.42 -17.28
N GLU A 57 1.24 3.59 -18.47
CA GLU A 57 0.90 4.91 -19.00
C GLU A 57 -0.18 5.60 -18.15
N PHE A 58 -1.22 4.88 -17.74
CA PHE A 58 -2.21 5.42 -16.82
C PHE A 58 -1.61 5.78 -15.45
N SER A 59 -0.67 4.98 -14.94
CA SER A 59 0.00 5.25 -13.66
C SER A 59 0.79 6.58 -13.69
N LYS A 60 1.33 6.99 -14.85
CA LYS A 60 2.02 8.28 -15.00
C LYS A 60 1.12 9.49 -14.78
N ALA A 61 -0.20 9.34 -14.89
CA ALA A 61 -1.16 10.39 -14.55
C ALA A 61 -1.09 10.80 -13.06
N PHE A 62 -0.55 9.93 -12.19
CA PHE A 62 -0.46 10.19 -10.75
C PHE A 62 0.96 10.60 -10.31
N GLY A 63 1.97 10.47 -11.18
CA GLY A 63 3.35 10.87 -10.89
C GLY A 63 4.38 9.94 -11.54
N ALA A 64 5.65 10.11 -11.13
CA ALA A 64 6.72 9.24 -11.60
C ALA A 64 6.57 7.81 -11.06
N ILE A 65 6.91 6.82 -11.89
CA ILE A 65 6.86 5.40 -11.52
C ILE A 65 7.97 5.05 -10.54
N GLU A 66 7.59 4.44 -9.42
CA GLU A 66 8.55 3.78 -8.54
C GLU A 66 8.99 2.44 -9.15
N VAL A 67 10.27 2.31 -9.49
CA VAL A 67 10.80 1.03 -10.02
C VAL A 67 10.93 -0.01 -8.92
N ALA A 68 10.51 -1.24 -9.20
CA ALA A 68 10.43 -2.37 -8.28
C ALA A 68 11.81 -3.00 -7.96
N VAL A 69 12.77 -2.17 -7.52
CA VAL A 69 14.12 -2.54 -7.09
C VAL A 69 14.21 -2.44 -5.57
N GLY A 70 14.71 -3.50 -4.93
CA GLY A 70 14.90 -3.55 -3.47
C GLY A 70 13.60 -3.57 -2.65
N GLY A 71 12.45 -3.90 -3.26
CA GLY A 71 11.16 -4.07 -2.57
C GLY A 71 10.73 -5.52 -2.38
N ASN A 72 11.51 -6.48 -2.90
CA ASN A 72 11.23 -7.91 -2.77
C ASN A 72 12.53 -8.72 -2.85
N VAL A 73 12.39 -10.03 -2.74
CA VAL A 73 13.51 -10.98 -2.76
C VAL A 73 13.65 -11.77 -4.07
N THR A 74 12.91 -11.36 -5.11
CA THR A 74 12.94 -12.00 -6.41
C THR A 74 14.21 -11.60 -7.15
N LYS A 75 15.02 -12.59 -7.51
CA LYS A 75 16.24 -12.37 -8.30
C LYS A 75 15.87 -11.93 -9.71
N GLU A 76 16.74 -11.16 -10.35
CA GLU A 76 16.53 -10.63 -11.70
C GLU A 76 16.14 -11.72 -12.72
N LYS A 77 16.88 -12.83 -12.75
CA LYS A 77 16.62 -13.99 -13.62
C LYS A 77 15.26 -14.68 -13.37
N ASP A 78 14.65 -14.42 -12.23
CA ASP A 78 13.42 -15.06 -11.77
C ASP A 78 12.20 -14.12 -11.90
N ARG A 79 12.36 -12.94 -12.51
CA ARG A 79 11.29 -11.98 -12.75
C ARG A 79 10.44 -12.36 -13.95
N ARG A 80 9.13 -12.17 -13.82
CA ARG A 80 8.13 -12.36 -14.88
C ARG A 80 7.81 -11.07 -15.64
N LEU A 81 7.83 -9.93 -14.94
CA LEU A 81 7.43 -8.62 -15.44
C LEU A 81 8.60 -7.62 -15.38
N SER A 82 8.46 -6.51 -16.09
CA SER A 82 9.42 -5.39 -16.07
C SER A 82 9.51 -4.75 -14.69
N LEU A 83 10.55 -3.93 -14.46
CA LEU A 83 10.74 -3.24 -13.19
C LEU A 83 9.70 -2.15 -12.92
N GLU A 84 8.97 -1.69 -13.94
CA GLU A 84 7.91 -0.69 -13.82
C GLU A 84 6.60 -1.29 -13.28
N ILE A 85 6.48 -2.62 -13.24
CA ILE A 85 5.32 -3.33 -12.68
C ILE A 85 5.76 -4.21 -11.52
N ALA A 86 5.20 -3.93 -10.34
CA ALA A 86 5.34 -4.82 -9.20
C ALA A 86 4.47 -6.08 -9.40
N ASP A 87 5.11 -7.23 -9.61
CA ASP A 87 4.41 -8.51 -9.69
C ASP A 87 3.99 -9.01 -8.30
N VAL A 88 2.76 -8.69 -7.91
CA VAL A 88 2.13 -9.15 -6.67
C VAL A 88 1.30 -10.43 -6.86
N SER A 89 1.48 -11.14 -7.97
CA SER A 89 0.82 -12.42 -8.20
C SER A 89 1.41 -13.55 -7.34
N ASN A 90 0.77 -14.72 -7.40
CA ASN A 90 1.27 -15.96 -6.83
C ASN A 90 1.98 -16.84 -7.88
N LEU A 91 2.47 -16.25 -8.97
CA LEU A 91 3.05 -16.96 -10.12
C LEU A 91 4.57 -16.77 -10.21
N ASP A 92 5.28 -17.80 -10.66
CA ASP A 92 6.67 -17.71 -11.07
C ASP A 92 6.84 -17.18 -12.50
N LYS A 93 8.10 -17.01 -12.94
CA LYS A 93 8.44 -16.48 -14.29
C LYS A 93 7.85 -17.29 -15.45
N ASP A 94 7.52 -18.56 -15.23
CA ASP A 94 7.00 -19.47 -16.24
C ASP A 94 5.46 -19.56 -16.15
N GLY A 95 4.83 -18.77 -15.27
CA GLY A 95 3.38 -18.70 -15.09
C GLY A 95 2.79 -19.78 -14.18
N ASN A 96 3.63 -20.54 -13.45
CA ASN A 96 3.17 -21.58 -12.54
C ASN A 96 2.93 -21.01 -11.13
N ILE A 97 1.97 -21.58 -10.40
CA ILE A 97 1.70 -21.18 -9.02
C ILE A 97 2.89 -21.56 -8.12
N PHE A 98 3.34 -20.63 -7.29
CA PHE A 98 4.38 -20.91 -6.31
C PHE A 98 4.02 -22.06 -5.36
N THR A 99 4.99 -22.95 -5.14
CA THR A 99 4.86 -23.98 -4.10
C THR A 99 4.92 -23.38 -2.70
N ARG A 100 4.44 -24.11 -1.68
CA ARG A 100 4.42 -23.63 -0.29
C ARG A 100 5.80 -23.27 0.26
N ASN A 101 6.85 -23.96 -0.21
CA ASN A 101 8.22 -23.79 0.23
C ASN A 101 8.99 -22.75 -0.60
N ASP A 102 8.35 -22.12 -1.59
CA ASP A 102 8.99 -21.08 -2.38
C ASP A 102 9.25 -19.84 -1.52
N ARG A 103 10.51 -19.39 -1.50
CA ARG A 103 10.94 -18.24 -0.71
C ARG A 103 10.21 -16.96 -1.10
N ARG A 104 9.91 -16.76 -2.38
CA ARG A 104 9.16 -15.59 -2.88
C ARG A 104 7.74 -15.61 -2.37
N ARG A 105 7.10 -16.79 -2.38
CA ARG A 105 5.77 -16.97 -1.78
C ARG A 105 5.77 -16.66 -0.29
N MET A 106 6.71 -17.23 0.46
CA MET A 106 6.82 -16.97 1.91
C MET A 106 7.00 -15.48 2.20
N PHE A 107 7.78 -14.77 1.38
CA PHE A 107 7.93 -13.33 1.46
C PHE A 107 6.62 -12.59 1.10
N ASN A 108 5.93 -12.98 0.03
CA ASN A 108 4.69 -12.36 -0.44
C ASN A 108 3.50 -12.55 0.52
N LEU A 109 3.55 -13.53 1.44
CA LEU A 109 2.55 -13.65 2.51
C LEU A 109 2.47 -12.39 3.39
N GLY A 110 3.53 -11.56 3.41
CA GLY A 110 3.50 -10.26 4.07
C GLY A 110 2.39 -9.32 3.58
N ASN A 111 1.93 -9.47 2.33
CA ASN A 111 0.83 -8.66 1.78
C ASN A 111 -0.53 -8.98 2.42
N ARG A 112 -0.61 -10.02 3.27
CA ARG A 112 -1.80 -10.34 4.07
C ARG A 112 -1.89 -9.54 5.37
N LEU A 113 -0.83 -8.83 5.74
CA LEU A 113 -0.82 -7.92 6.88
C LEU A 113 -1.26 -6.53 6.41
N TRP A 114 -1.90 -5.76 7.29
CA TRP A 114 -2.19 -4.35 7.02
C TRP A 114 -0.91 -3.57 6.80
N HIS A 115 -0.78 -2.92 5.63
CA HIS A 115 0.43 -2.20 5.26
C HIS A 115 0.13 -1.01 4.36
N SER A 116 1.08 -0.08 4.32
CA SER A 116 1.17 0.93 3.28
C SER A 116 2.42 0.68 2.43
N ASP A 117 2.20 0.58 1.12
CA ASP A 117 3.23 0.28 0.12
C ASP A 117 4.43 1.22 0.24
N SER A 118 5.62 0.63 0.13
CA SER A 118 6.90 1.34 0.17
C SER A 118 7.10 2.25 1.39
N SER A 119 6.34 2.10 2.49
CA SER A 119 6.62 2.83 3.74
C SER A 119 8.01 2.53 4.33
N TYR A 120 8.62 1.41 3.93
CA TYR A 120 10.02 1.06 4.19
C TYR A 120 11.05 1.82 3.32
N ARG A 121 10.64 2.82 2.53
CA ARG A 121 11.54 3.70 1.76
C ARG A 121 11.54 5.12 2.31
N LYS A 122 12.68 5.80 2.23
CA LYS A 122 12.82 7.20 2.69
C LYS A 122 11.78 8.14 2.07
N ILE A 123 11.49 7.96 0.78
CA ILE A 123 10.36 8.58 0.10
C ILE A 123 9.37 7.45 -0.20
N PRO A 124 8.25 7.36 0.53
CA PRO A 124 7.27 6.30 0.31
C PRO A 124 6.46 6.54 -0.97
N ALA A 125 5.73 5.49 -1.41
CA ALA A 125 4.86 5.59 -2.56
C ALA A 125 3.74 6.62 -2.33
N LYS A 126 3.38 7.37 -3.39
CA LYS A 126 2.21 8.27 -3.38
C LYS A 126 0.90 7.48 -3.44
N CYS A 127 0.82 6.54 -4.37
CA CYS A 127 -0.35 5.68 -4.59
C CYS A 127 0.05 4.40 -5.33
N SER A 128 -0.81 3.39 -5.25
CA SER A 128 -0.64 2.11 -5.94
C SER A 128 -1.84 1.85 -6.85
N LEU A 129 -1.56 1.36 -8.07
CA LEU A 129 -2.59 1.01 -9.04
C LEU A 129 -2.53 -0.51 -9.29
N LEU A 130 -3.61 -1.21 -8.96
CA LEU A 130 -3.70 -2.66 -9.05
C LEU A 130 -4.71 -3.09 -10.11
N SER A 131 -4.26 -3.90 -11.07
CA SER A 131 -5.11 -4.51 -12.10
C SER A 131 -5.35 -6.00 -11.80
N CYS A 132 -6.61 -6.44 -11.87
CA CYS A 132 -6.97 -7.85 -11.73
C CYS A 132 -6.96 -8.55 -13.11
N HIS A 133 -5.89 -9.30 -13.40
CA HIS A 133 -5.79 -10.09 -14.64
C HIS A 133 -6.44 -11.47 -14.52
N SER A 134 -6.39 -12.08 -13.35
CA SER A 134 -7.01 -13.37 -13.05
C SER A 134 -7.39 -13.40 -11.59
N LYS A 135 -8.67 -13.70 -11.31
CA LYS A 135 -9.20 -13.78 -9.96
C LYS A 135 -9.17 -15.22 -9.44
N PRO A 136 -8.88 -15.45 -8.15
CA PRO A 136 -9.10 -16.76 -7.55
C PRO A 136 -10.59 -17.11 -7.54
N SER A 137 -10.92 -18.40 -7.45
CA SER A 137 -12.31 -18.87 -7.34
C SER A 137 -12.95 -18.52 -5.99
N TYR A 138 -12.14 -18.27 -4.96
CA TYR A 138 -12.58 -17.90 -3.62
C TYR A 138 -11.49 -17.13 -2.87
N GLY A 139 -11.91 -16.18 -2.02
CA GLY A 139 -11.04 -15.35 -1.19
C GLY A 139 -10.18 -14.39 -2.01
N GLY A 140 -9.12 -13.85 -1.40
CA GLY A 140 -8.23 -12.90 -2.06
C GLY A 140 -8.82 -11.50 -2.23
N ASN A 141 -9.85 -11.16 -1.45
CA ASN A 141 -10.35 -9.79 -1.34
C ASN A 141 -9.22 -8.86 -0.91
N THR A 142 -9.29 -7.61 -1.37
CA THR A 142 -8.39 -6.56 -0.91
C THR A 142 -9.17 -5.66 0.04
N GLU A 143 -8.73 -5.59 1.30
CA GLU A 143 -9.31 -4.65 2.25
C GLU A 143 -8.50 -3.35 2.28
N PHE A 144 -9.18 -2.23 2.42
CA PHE A 144 -8.61 -0.90 2.57
C PHE A 144 -9.13 -0.28 3.86
N ALA A 145 -8.27 0.37 4.64
CA ALA A 145 -8.65 1.08 5.85
C ALA A 145 -8.36 2.59 5.70
N PHE A 146 -9.31 3.44 6.09
CA PHE A 146 -9.20 4.88 5.88
C PHE A 146 -8.58 5.60 7.08
N MET A 147 -7.27 5.76 7.04
CA MET A 147 -6.47 6.32 8.13
C MET A 147 -6.86 7.75 8.59
N PRO A 148 -7.38 8.66 7.74
CA PRO A 148 -7.89 9.94 8.24
C PRO A 148 -9.07 9.80 9.21
N ALA A 149 -10.07 8.97 8.88
CA ALA A 149 -11.20 8.74 9.77
C ALA A 149 -10.78 8.03 11.06
N ALA A 150 -9.85 7.08 10.97
CA ALA A 150 -9.27 6.44 12.15
C ALA A 150 -8.55 7.45 13.06
N TYR A 151 -7.76 8.38 12.50
CA TYR A 151 -7.11 9.44 13.27
C TYR A 151 -8.12 10.38 13.91
N ASP A 152 -9.13 10.82 13.17
CA ASP A 152 -10.15 11.74 13.69
C ASP A 152 -10.92 11.14 14.88
N ALA A 153 -11.10 9.82 14.90
CA ALA A 153 -11.78 9.07 15.96
C ALA A 153 -10.94 8.81 17.22
N LEU A 154 -9.63 9.10 17.21
CA LEU A 154 -8.80 9.03 18.42
C LEU A 154 -9.19 10.15 19.40
N ASP A 155 -9.02 9.91 20.69
CA ASP A 155 -9.11 10.98 21.69
C ASP A 155 -7.93 11.95 21.59
N ASP A 156 -8.05 13.10 22.27
CA ASP A 156 -7.03 14.14 22.22
C ASP A 156 -5.74 13.73 22.94
N GLU A 157 -5.81 12.81 23.91
CA GLU A 157 -4.63 12.34 24.64
C GLU A 157 -3.72 11.53 23.72
N ILE A 158 -4.27 10.53 23.03
CA ILE A 158 -3.54 9.75 22.03
C ILE A 158 -3.08 10.62 20.88
N LYS A 159 -3.93 11.53 20.36
CA LYS A 159 -3.52 12.47 19.29
C LYS A 159 -2.30 13.30 19.68
N ASN A 160 -2.25 13.80 20.91
CA ASN A 160 -1.12 14.56 21.42
C ASN A 160 0.12 13.68 21.59
N GLU A 161 -0.03 12.45 22.09
CA GLU A 161 1.07 11.50 22.26
C GLU A 161 1.73 11.14 20.93
N ILE A 162 0.94 10.88 19.88
CA ILE A 162 1.47 10.38 18.60
C ILE A 162 1.98 11.46 17.64
N GLU A 163 1.67 12.74 17.89
CA GLU A 163 1.86 13.84 16.94
C GLU A 163 3.30 13.95 16.42
N GLU A 164 4.29 13.77 17.30
CA GLU A 164 5.71 13.92 16.98
C GLU A 164 6.46 12.58 16.91
N LEU A 165 5.78 11.45 17.09
CA LEU A 165 6.43 10.14 17.09
C LEU A 165 6.98 9.77 15.71
N VAL A 166 8.15 9.14 15.74
CA VAL A 166 8.84 8.64 14.55
C VAL A 166 8.95 7.12 14.67
N THR A 167 8.55 6.40 13.63
CA THR A 167 8.61 4.94 13.53
C THR A 167 9.73 4.50 12.60
N GLU A 168 10.29 3.32 12.85
CA GLU A 168 11.25 2.69 11.94
C GLU A 168 10.57 1.60 11.09
N HIS A 169 10.59 1.80 9.77
CA HIS A 169 9.95 0.92 8.80
C HIS A 169 10.98 0.05 8.08
N SER A 170 10.74 -1.26 8.01
CA SER A 170 11.53 -2.20 7.22
C SER A 170 10.70 -3.41 6.79
N LEU A 171 11.04 -3.97 5.62
CA LEU A 171 10.56 -5.28 5.21
C LEU A 171 10.95 -6.36 6.22
N ILE A 172 12.11 -6.27 6.88
CA ILE A 172 12.57 -7.23 7.88
C ILE A 172 11.54 -7.38 9.01
N TYR A 173 10.95 -6.28 9.49
CA TYR A 173 9.96 -6.32 10.57
C TYR A 173 8.68 -7.03 10.13
N SER A 174 8.06 -6.56 9.05
CA SER A 174 6.80 -7.14 8.54
C SER A 174 6.91 -8.64 8.22
N ARG A 175 8.02 -9.06 7.62
CA ARG A 175 8.24 -10.46 7.25
C ARG A 175 8.62 -11.29 8.48
N GLY A 176 9.34 -10.69 9.43
CA GLY A 176 9.66 -11.30 10.73
C GLY A 176 8.43 -11.66 11.55
N LEU A 177 7.34 -10.87 11.49
CA LEU A 177 6.05 -11.20 12.13
C LEU A 177 5.48 -12.54 11.65
N LEU A 178 5.80 -12.96 10.42
CA LEU A 178 5.38 -14.24 9.85
C LEU A 178 6.44 -15.34 9.99
N GLY A 179 7.51 -15.09 10.76
CA GLY A 179 8.61 -16.03 10.96
C GLY A 179 9.65 -16.07 9.83
N PHE A 180 9.58 -15.15 8.86
CA PHE A 180 10.58 -15.08 7.79
C PHE A 180 11.84 -14.35 8.31
N SER A 181 12.90 -15.11 8.59
CA SER A 181 14.15 -14.60 9.16
C SER A 181 15.39 -14.84 8.28
N GLY A 182 15.25 -15.66 7.23
CA GLY A 182 16.33 -16.06 6.31
C GLY A 182 16.74 -14.97 5.31
N PHE A 183 17.09 -13.79 5.81
CA PHE A 183 17.65 -12.69 5.02
C PHE A 183 19.16 -12.83 4.85
N THR A 184 19.65 -12.69 3.62
CA THR A 184 21.08 -12.58 3.33
C THR A 184 21.65 -11.27 3.87
N GLU A 185 22.97 -11.14 3.97
CA GLU A 185 23.59 -9.87 4.39
C GLU A 185 23.26 -8.72 3.44
N ASP A 186 23.24 -8.97 2.13
CA ASP A 186 22.88 -7.94 1.15
C ASP A 186 21.41 -7.52 1.26
N GLU A 187 20.50 -8.47 1.49
CA GLU A 187 19.10 -8.15 1.76
C GLU A 187 18.94 -7.33 3.05
N ARG A 188 19.73 -7.61 4.10
CA ARG A 188 19.71 -6.81 5.34
C ARG A 188 20.16 -5.38 5.10
N LYS A 189 21.18 -5.17 4.26
CA LYS A 189 21.63 -3.83 3.85
C LYS A 189 20.55 -3.11 3.05
N VAL A 190 19.93 -3.79 2.08
CA VAL A 190 18.85 -3.21 1.25
C VAL A 190 17.63 -2.86 2.08
N PHE A 191 17.26 -3.70 3.05
CA PHE A 191 16.10 -3.50 3.94
C PHE A 191 16.47 -2.79 5.25
N THR A 192 17.53 -1.98 5.26
CA THR A 192 17.87 -1.15 6.41
C THR A 192 16.66 -0.28 6.78
N PRO A 193 16.26 -0.23 8.07
CA PRO A 193 15.12 0.55 8.48
C PRO A 193 15.22 2.03 8.08
N VAL A 194 14.07 2.61 7.72
CA VAL A 194 13.93 4.04 7.45
C VAL A 194 12.97 4.66 8.45
N ARG A 195 13.17 5.94 8.75
CA ARG A 195 12.30 6.68 9.67
C ARG A 195 11.11 7.30 8.93
N GLN A 196 9.93 7.21 9.52
CA GLN A 196 8.70 7.85 9.06
C GLN A 196 8.01 8.55 10.23
N ALA A 197 7.34 9.67 9.99
CA ALA A 197 6.46 10.26 11.00
C ALA A 197 5.21 9.38 11.17
N LEU A 198 4.80 9.12 12.41
CA LEU A 198 3.60 8.36 12.72
C LEU A 198 2.34 9.14 12.36
N VAL A 199 2.35 10.47 12.45
CA VAL A 199 1.27 11.33 11.94
C VAL A 199 1.73 12.02 10.67
N ARG A 200 0.91 11.95 9.61
CA ARG A 200 1.14 12.68 8.36
C ARG A 200 -0.05 13.57 8.02
N LYS A 201 0.24 14.67 7.34
CA LYS A 201 -0.75 15.60 6.81
C LYS A 201 -0.78 15.53 5.28
N ASN A 202 -1.95 15.26 4.70
CA ASN A 202 -2.14 15.41 3.26
C ASN A 202 -2.07 16.91 2.91
N GLN A 203 -1.19 17.27 1.97
CA GLN A 203 -0.93 18.69 1.63
C GLN A 203 -2.09 19.33 0.86
N THR A 204 -2.86 18.54 0.11
CA THR A 204 -4.01 19.01 -0.67
C THR A 204 -5.24 19.24 0.22
N THR A 205 -5.59 18.26 1.05
CA THR A 205 -6.83 18.29 1.86
C THR A 205 -6.60 18.84 3.27
N GLY A 206 -5.35 18.89 3.73
CA GLY A 206 -5.01 19.27 5.10
C GLY A 206 -5.34 18.22 6.17
N ARG A 207 -5.98 17.10 5.80
CA ARG A 207 -6.34 16.03 6.74
C ARG A 207 -5.11 15.35 7.31
N LYS A 208 -5.13 15.08 8.61
CA LYS A 208 -4.15 14.24 9.27
C LYS A 208 -4.53 12.77 9.15
N SER A 209 -3.54 11.89 9.25
CA SER A 209 -3.74 10.44 9.31
C SER A 209 -2.59 9.77 10.06
N THR A 210 -2.90 8.66 10.74
CA THR A 210 -1.90 7.75 11.31
C THR A 210 -1.24 6.94 10.19
N TYR A 211 0.09 7.00 10.07
CA TYR A 211 0.84 6.31 9.03
C TYR A 211 1.23 4.88 9.44
N LEU A 212 0.21 4.06 9.70
CA LEU A 212 0.36 2.69 10.15
C LEU A 212 0.78 1.75 9.02
N SER A 213 1.59 0.76 9.37
CA SER A 213 2.05 -0.27 8.44
C SER A 213 2.67 -1.43 9.20
N ALA A 214 2.45 -2.67 8.74
CA ALA A 214 3.16 -3.85 9.24
C ALA A 214 4.70 -3.74 9.13
N HIS A 215 5.20 -2.79 8.34
CA HIS A 215 6.62 -2.50 8.23
C HIS A 215 7.21 -1.83 9.48
N ILE A 216 6.39 -1.29 10.39
CA ILE A 216 6.86 -0.67 11.64
C ILE A 216 7.46 -1.73 12.55
N GLY A 217 8.72 -1.54 12.93
CA GLY A 217 9.42 -2.42 13.88
C GLY A 217 9.49 -1.90 15.30
N THR A 218 9.60 -0.57 15.43
CA THR A 218 9.72 0.17 16.69
C THR A 218 9.36 1.64 16.47
N ILE A 219 9.19 2.36 17.59
CA ILE A 219 9.17 3.82 17.68
C ILE A 219 10.56 4.26 18.14
N VAL A 220 11.07 5.36 17.59
CA VAL A 220 12.37 5.93 17.96
C VAL A 220 12.34 6.31 19.45
N ASP A 221 13.41 5.98 20.16
CA ASP A 221 13.59 6.21 21.60
C ASP A 221 12.65 5.41 22.53
N TRP A 222 11.88 4.46 21.99
CA TRP A 222 11.06 3.54 22.77
C TRP A 222 11.70 2.16 22.84
N GLU A 223 11.44 1.44 23.93
CA GLU A 223 11.74 0.01 23.99
C GLU A 223 10.84 -0.76 23.01
N MET A 224 11.43 -1.72 22.29
CA MET A 224 10.73 -2.41 21.21
C MET A 224 9.43 -3.11 21.64
N PRO A 225 9.33 -3.75 22.83
CA PRO A 225 8.07 -4.33 23.29
C PRO A 225 6.96 -3.28 23.44
N GLU A 226 7.27 -2.15 24.07
CA GLU A 226 6.33 -1.03 24.28
C GLU A 226 5.85 -0.48 22.94
N ALA A 227 6.80 -0.17 22.04
CA ALA A 227 6.48 0.37 20.73
C ALA A 227 5.60 -0.57 19.90
N ARG A 228 5.84 -1.88 19.97
CA ARG A 228 5.04 -2.85 19.22
C ARG A 228 3.65 -3.05 19.79
N ASP A 229 3.50 -3.01 21.11
CA ASP A 229 2.19 -3.12 21.74
C ASP A 229 1.34 -1.89 21.43
N PHE A 230 1.92 -0.69 21.54
CA PHE A 230 1.24 0.55 21.18
C PHE A 230 0.82 0.61 19.70
N ILE A 231 1.72 0.23 18.78
CA ILE A 231 1.38 0.16 17.34
C ILE A 231 0.33 -0.92 17.04
N ARG A 232 0.31 -2.02 17.81
CA ARG A 232 -0.74 -3.05 17.70
C ARG A 232 -2.10 -2.44 18.06
N GLU A 233 -2.21 -1.70 19.16
CA GLU A 233 -3.46 -1.05 19.57
C GLU A 233 -3.95 -0.02 18.56
N LEU A 234 -3.06 0.85 18.06
CA LEU A 234 -3.41 1.80 17.00
C LEU A 234 -3.86 1.10 15.71
N THR A 235 -3.23 -0.03 15.36
CA THR A 235 -3.62 -0.83 14.19
C THR A 235 -4.97 -1.50 14.39
N GLU A 236 -5.25 -2.02 15.58
CA GLU A 236 -6.55 -2.61 15.92
C GLU A 236 -7.67 -1.57 15.80
N HIS A 237 -7.48 -0.38 16.39
CA HIS A 237 -8.40 0.76 16.24
C HIS A 237 -8.60 1.14 14.76
N ALA A 238 -7.51 1.39 14.04
CA ALA A 238 -7.59 1.89 12.66
C ALA A 238 -8.13 0.87 11.65
N THR A 239 -8.24 -0.40 12.04
CA THR A 239 -8.78 -1.48 11.21
C THR A 239 -10.13 -2.01 11.72
N ALA A 240 -10.77 -1.28 12.65
CA ALA A 240 -12.16 -1.47 12.99
C ALA A 240 -13.06 -1.37 11.75
N ARG A 241 -14.15 -2.15 11.74
CA ARG A 241 -14.96 -2.37 10.51
C ARG A 241 -15.59 -1.10 9.95
N GLU A 242 -15.84 -0.10 10.76
CA GLU A 242 -16.36 1.20 10.32
C GLU A 242 -15.37 1.99 9.43
N PHE A 243 -14.07 1.72 9.55
CA PHE A 243 -13.02 2.37 8.74
C PHE A 243 -12.62 1.54 7.52
N VAL A 244 -13.17 0.34 7.35
CA VAL A 244 -12.70 -0.67 6.37
C VAL A 244 -13.68 -0.84 5.21
N TYR A 245 -13.15 -0.80 3.99
CA TYR A 245 -13.82 -1.24 2.77
C TYR A 245 -13.21 -2.56 2.28
N THR A 246 -14.06 -3.55 2.03
CA THR A 246 -13.65 -4.84 1.43
C THR A 246 -14.02 -4.83 -0.06
N HIS A 247 -13.01 -4.93 -0.93
CA HIS A 247 -13.18 -5.04 -2.38
C HIS A 247 -13.26 -6.49 -2.85
#